data_AF-A0A9X2U2Z7-F1
#
_entry.id   AF-A0A9X2U2Z7-F1
#
_cell.length_a   1.000
_cell.length_b   1.000
_cell.length_c   1.000
_cell.angle_alpha   90.00
_cell.angle_beta   90.00
_cell.angle_gamma   90.00
#
_symmetry.space_group_name_H-M   'P 1'
#
loop_
_entity.id
_entity.type
_entity.pdbx_description
1 polymer ?
#
loop_
_entity_poly.entity_id
_entity_poly.type
_entity_poly.pdbx_seq_one_letter_code
_entity_poly.pdbx_strand_id
1 'polypeptide(L)' 'MTGIDTNVLVRYVTRDHPEQYRAAKRHLESSCTQEDPGYVSAGVLCELA' A
#
# COMPACT_ATOMS: atom_id res chain seq x y z
N MET A 1 -8.50 -2.80 -10.74
CA MET A 1 -9.12 -2.91 -9.40
C MET A 1 -8.22 -3.72 -8.48
N THR A 2 -7.45 -3.02 -7.64
CA THR A 2 -6.39 -3.61 -6.80
C THR A 2 -6.71 -3.39 -5.33
N GLY A 3 -6.74 -4.46 -4.53
CA GLY A 3 -6.83 -4.38 -3.09
C GLY A 3 -5.44 -4.19 -2.48
N ILE A 4 -5.30 -3.28 -1.53
CA ILE A 4 -4.04 -3.01 -0.83
C ILE A 4 -4.09 -3.69 0.53
N ASP A 5 -3.14 -4.59 0.76
CA ASP A 5 -2.94 -5.29 2.02
C ASP A 5 -2.16 -4.45 3.03
N THR A 6 -2.31 -4.80 4.31
CA THR A 6 -1.59 -4.18 5.43
C THR A 6 -0.09 -4.23 5.24
N ASN A 7 0.47 -5.35 4.74
CA ASN A 7 1.91 -5.47 4.59
C ASN A 7 2.50 -4.45 3.59
N VAL A 8 1.79 -4.12 2.51
CA VAL A 8 2.20 -3.12 1.52
C VAL A 8 2.15 -1.72 2.13
N LEU A 9 1.06 -1.39 2.84
CA LEU A 9 0.91 -0.09 3.50
C LEU A 9 1.94 0.12 4.60
N VAL A 10 2.18 -0.88 5.46
CA VAL A 10 3.19 -0.82 6.52
C VAL A 10 4.57 -0.53 5.93
N ARG A 11 4.96 -1.23 4.85
CA ARG A 11 6.26 -1.00 4.20
C ARG A 11 6.36 0.38 3.57
N TYR A 12 5.27 0.91 3.03
CA TYR A 12 5.23 2.26 2.47
C TYR A 12 5.32 3.36 3.53
N VAL A 13 4.58 3.23 4.63
CA VAL A 13 4.46 4.23 5.71
C VAL A 13 5.69 4.25 6.61
N THR A 14 6.09 3.08 7.13
CA THR A 14 7.16 3.00 8.13
C THR A 14 8.56 3.11 7.52
N ARG A 15 8.71 2.69 6.25
CA ARG A 15 9.98 2.65 5.52
C ARG A 15 11.07 1.85 6.25
N ASP A 16 10.64 0.89 7.07
CA ASP A 16 11.47 0.02 7.91
C ASP A 16 12.43 -0.87 7.10
N HIS A 17 12.03 -1.27 5.89
CA HIS A 17 12.80 -2.14 5.01
C HIS A 17 13.03 -1.46 3.65
N PRO A 18 14.25 -0.96 3.33
CA PRO A 18 14.48 -0.11 2.16
C PRO A 18 14.08 -0.71 0.81
N GLU A 19 14.31 -2.00 0.60
CA GLU A 19 13.93 -2.68 -0.64
C GLU A 19 12.42 -2.82 -0.79
N GLN A 20 11.73 -3.24 0.28
CA GLN A 20 10.28 -3.39 0.29
C GLN A 20 9.58 -2.04 0.23
N TYR A 21 10.10 -1.01 0.88
CA TYR A 21 9.63 0.37 0.72
C TYR A 21 9.66 0.79 -0.75
N ARG A 22 10.79 0.59 -1.43
CA ARG A 22 10.90 0.95 -2.87
C ARG A 22 9.92 0.16 -3.73
N ALA A 23 9.69 -1.12 -3.42
CA ALA A 23 8.72 -1.94 -4.12
C ALA A 23 7.28 -1.45 -3.89
N ALA A 24 6.89 -1.23 -2.63
CA ALA A 24 5.57 -0.71 -2.25
C ALA A 24 5.32 0.66 -2.85
N LYS A 25 6.30 1.58 -2.77
CA LYS A 25 6.24 2.92 -3.37
C LYS A 25 5.99 2.85 -4.88
N ARG A 26 6.79 2.07 -5.61
CA ARG A 26 6.61 1.91 -7.06
C ARG A 26 5.24 1.36 -7.41
N HIS A 27 4.77 0.36 -6.68
CA HIS A 27 3.47 -0.26 -6.95
C HIS A 27 2.32 0.74 -6.69
N LEU A 28 2.28 1.35 -5.51
CA LEU A 28 1.22 2.30 -5.15
C LEU A 28 1.19 3.51 -6.09
N GLU A 29 2.34 4.10 -6.41
CA GLU A 29 2.41 5.30 -7.26
C GLU A 29 2.18 5.05 -8.76
N SER A 30 2.41 3.82 -9.25
CA SER A 30 2.20 3.48 -10.68
C SER A 30 0.88 2.78 -10.96
N SER A 31 0.31 2.08 -9.98
CA SER A 31 -0.86 1.23 -10.18
C SER A 31 -2.15 1.84 -9.61
N CYS A 32 -2.06 2.85 -8.74
CA CYS A 32 -3.23 3.55 -8.21
C CYS A 32 -3.38 4.91 -8.88
N THR A 33 -4.36 5.04 -9.77
CA THR A 33 -4.71 6.31 -10.42
C THR A 33 -6.12 6.74 -10.03
N GLN A 34 -6.58 7.88 -10.54
CA GLN A 34 -7.97 8.30 -10.34
C GLN A 34 -8.96 7.40 -11.08
N GLU A 35 -8.54 6.86 -12.24
CA GLU A 35 -9.35 5.95 -13.06
C GLU A 35 -9.32 4.50 -12.55
N ASP A 36 -8.19 4.03 -12.01
CA ASP A 36 -8.10 2.73 -11.32
C ASP A 36 -7.54 2.92 -9.90
N PRO A 37 -8.41 3.25 -8.92
CA PRO A 37 -7.96 3.47 -7.56
C PRO A 37 -7.54 2.17 -6.88
N GLY A 38 -6.58 2.28 -5.96
CA GLY A 38 -6.28 1.25 -4.98
C GLY A 38 -7.32 1.26 -3.86
N TYR A 39 -7.77 0.08 -3.44
CA TYR A 39 -8.79 -0.08 -2.41
C TYR A 39 -8.17 -0.56 -1.11
N VAL A 40 -8.43 0.16 -0.02
CA VAL A 40 -8.06 -0.26 1.34
C VAL A 40 -9.32 -0.71 2.05
N SER A 41 -9.33 -1.96 2.53
CA SER A 41 -10.47 -2.48 3.29
C SER A 41 -10.47 -1.93 4.72
N ALA A 42 -11.63 -1.93 5.37
CA ALA A 42 -11.72 -1.55 6.79
C ALA A 42 -10.86 -2.44 7.68
N GLY A 43 -10.71 -3.73 7.36
CA GLY A 43 -9.84 -4.65 8.10
C GLY A 43 -8.38 -4.22 8.06
N VAL A 44 -7.89 -3.83 6.88
CA VAL A 44 -6.52 -3.31 6.70
C VAL A 44 -6.30 -2.02 7.50
N LEU A 45 -7.32 -1.14 7.58
CA LEU A 45 -7.24 0.05 8.44
C LEU A 45 -7.19 -0.32 9.93
N CYS A 46 -7.93 -1.33 10.38
CA CYS A 46 -7.89 -1.81 11.75
C CYS A 46 -6.54 -2.45 12.12
N GLU A 47 -5.87 -3.09 11.17
CA GLU A 47 -4.54 -3.68 11.41
C GLU A 47 -3.42 -2.65 11.50
N LEU A 48 -3.62 -1.44 10.96
CA LEU A 48 -2.69 -0.31 11.03
C LEU A 48 -2.75 0.47 12.36
N ALA A 49 -3.78 0.24 13.18
CA ALA A 49 -4.08 1.00 14.39
C ALA A 49 -3.06 0.81 15.52
#